data_AF-A0A6B8VJD4-F1
#
_entry.id   AF-A0A6B8VJD4-F1
#
_cell.length_a   1.000
_cell.length_b   1.000
_cell.length_c   1.000
_cell.angle_alpha   90.00
_cell.angle_beta   90.00
_cell.angle_gamma   90.00
#
_symmetry.space_group_name_H-M   'P 1'
#
loop_
_entity.id
_entity.type
_entity.pdbx_description
1 polymer ?
#
loop_
_entity_poly.entity_id
_entity_poly.type
_entity_poly.pdbx_seq_one_letter_code
_entity_poly.pdbx_strand_id
1 'polypeptide(L)'
;MIEFMIYPVSAIMKFWHYLLASVFGVDPSLAWLLSIFGLVFTVRSIIAPLTWMQMKSGRKGQLIQPKLKALQKEFESRTDADAFKWLQSQRKELHKEHSYSPLAGCAPAFIQFPVFIGLYQVLLRMARPAEGLDAAHHPIGFLSPTDVAEFLQVKFLDVPLPAYIAMTPERLAELGTTKEMAIGVITPLVLAACVFTIINMAFSTWRGYRTLDWHSSFAVGLTRFLASFVVLVPILLLVSAFTAPLPLAIMLYWFGGNLWSMGQFFVFTWHLERTQPLTEEFIAMREESKADFKVKQKALKAHKRAVRKHRALMLLQPHKFSTHRQTIAEAKARRREERRELTKDKRENAKLRREAEKQQRAEKRAAKQAEKEQAEKDQME
;
A
#
# COMPACT_ATOMS: atom_id res chain seq x y z
N MET A 1 -11.19 -15.23 15.27
CA MET A 1 -10.50 -15.47 13.98
C MET A 1 -9.00 -15.16 14.03
N ILE A 2 -8.53 -14.07 14.64
CA ILE A 2 -7.10 -13.72 14.64
C ILE A 2 -6.25 -14.55 15.62
N GLU A 3 -6.85 -15.12 16.67
CA GLU A 3 -6.15 -15.97 17.65
C GLU A 3 -5.53 -17.23 17.03
N PHE A 4 -6.08 -17.73 15.92
CA PHE A 4 -5.47 -18.82 15.18
C PHE A 4 -4.05 -18.47 14.67
N MET A 5 -3.75 -17.20 14.43
CA MET A 5 -2.41 -16.74 14.02
C MET A 5 -1.39 -16.72 15.17
N ILE A 6 -1.83 -16.84 16.44
CA ILE A 6 -0.93 -16.89 17.60
C ILE A 6 -0.09 -18.18 17.59
N TYR A 7 -0.70 -19.31 17.22
CA TYR A 7 -0.05 -20.61 17.17
C TYR A 7 1.13 -20.68 16.17
N PRO A 8 0.98 -20.34 14.88
CA PRO A 8 2.12 -20.39 13.96
C PRO A 8 3.21 -19.38 14.34
N VAL A 9 2.86 -18.21 14.87
CA VAL A 9 3.84 -17.20 15.28
C VAL A 9 4.65 -17.66 16.50
N SER A 10 3.96 -18.18 17.53
CA SER A 10 4.60 -18.74 18.73
C SER A 10 5.48 -19.95 18.40
N ALA A 11 5.04 -20.81 17.47
CA ALA A 11 5.84 -21.94 16.98
C ALA A 11 7.14 -21.46 16.30
N ILE A 12 7.07 -20.46 15.43
CA ILE A 12 8.26 -19.91 14.74
C ILE A 12 9.22 -19.29 15.75
N MET A 13 8.72 -18.52 16.72
CA MET A 13 9.54 -17.93 17.79
C MET A 13 10.28 -19.01 18.58
N LYS A 14 9.55 -20.03 19.06
CA LYS A 14 10.12 -21.15 19.81
C LYS A 14 11.11 -21.96 18.98
N PHE A 15 10.82 -22.18 17.69
CA PHE A 15 11.72 -22.85 16.76
C PHE A 15 13.05 -22.10 16.65
N TRP A 16 13.03 -20.78 16.43
CA TRP A 16 14.26 -20.00 16.32
C TRP A 16 15.03 -19.94 17.62
N HIS A 17 14.36 -19.79 18.76
CA HIS A 17 15.01 -19.84 20.07
C HIS A 17 15.71 -21.20 20.27
N TYR A 18 14.99 -22.31 20.09
CA TYR A 18 15.55 -23.67 20.21
C TYR A 18 16.72 -23.90 19.25
N LEU A 19 16.56 -23.50 17.99
CA LEU A 19 17.60 -23.63 16.97
C LEU A 19 18.87 -22.86 17.39
N LEU A 20 18.73 -21.62 17.83
CA LEU A 20 19.87 -20.79 18.23
C LEU A 20 20.50 -21.27 19.54
N ALA A 21 19.70 -21.56 20.56
CA ALA A 21 20.20 -21.94 21.88
C ALA A 21 20.74 -23.38 21.90
N SER A 22 19.95 -24.35 21.43
CA SER A 22 20.27 -25.76 21.56
C SER A 22 21.15 -26.31 20.43
N VAL A 23 21.01 -25.80 19.20
CA VAL A 23 21.79 -26.30 18.05
C VAL A 23 23.05 -25.47 17.82
N PHE A 24 22.93 -24.13 17.86
CA PHE A 24 24.07 -23.24 17.64
C PHE A 24 24.80 -22.81 18.92
N GLY A 25 24.32 -23.20 20.10
CA GLY A 25 24.96 -22.88 21.38
C GLY A 25 24.95 -21.40 21.74
N VAL A 26 24.02 -20.62 21.17
CA VAL A 26 23.85 -19.21 21.48
C VAL A 26 23.29 -19.08 22.90
N ASP A 27 23.75 -18.07 23.64
CA ASP A 27 23.18 -17.74 24.94
C ASP A 27 21.63 -17.65 24.88
N PRO A 28 20.87 -18.27 25.81
CA PRO A 28 19.41 -18.31 25.75
C PRO A 28 18.74 -16.94 25.66
N SER A 29 19.29 -15.92 26.33
CA SER A 29 18.76 -14.55 26.30
C SER A 29 18.96 -13.93 24.92
N LEU A 30 20.17 -14.07 24.37
CA LEU A 30 20.45 -13.64 22.99
C LEU A 30 19.65 -14.43 21.95
N ALA A 31 19.40 -15.71 22.18
CA ALA A 31 18.58 -16.55 21.30
C ALA A 31 17.13 -16.07 21.22
N TRP A 32 16.51 -15.68 22.35
CA TRP A 32 15.19 -15.04 22.38
C TRP A 32 15.16 -13.67 21.68
N LEU A 33 16.22 -12.87 21.83
CA LEU A 33 16.33 -11.61 21.11
C LEU A 33 16.40 -11.83 19.59
N LEU A 34 17.26 -12.74 19.16
CA LEU A 34 17.45 -13.08 17.75
C LEU A 34 16.24 -13.80 17.15
N SER A 35 15.44 -14.51 17.96
CA SER A 35 14.22 -15.17 17.48
C SER A 35 13.19 -14.16 16.97
N ILE A 36 13.19 -12.92 17.46
CA ILE A 36 12.36 -11.82 16.90
C ILE A 36 12.75 -11.55 15.45
N PHE A 37 14.04 -11.51 15.14
CA PHE A 37 14.53 -11.32 13.76
C PHE A 37 14.32 -12.57 12.90
N GLY A 38 14.51 -13.76 13.47
CA GLY A 38 14.20 -15.04 12.82
C GLY A 38 12.72 -15.12 12.43
N LEU A 39 11.82 -14.66 13.29
CA LEU A 39 10.40 -14.56 13.01
C LEU A 39 10.11 -13.65 11.81
N VAL A 40 10.72 -12.46 11.76
CA VAL A 40 10.62 -11.58 10.58
C VAL A 40 11.12 -12.31 9.34
N PHE A 41 12.31 -12.90 9.41
CA PHE A 41 12.94 -13.60 8.29
C PHE A 41 12.04 -14.72 7.73
N THR A 42 11.52 -15.61 8.59
CA THR A 42 10.66 -16.72 8.18
C THR A 42 9.37 -16.24 7.54
N VAL A 43 8.63 -15.37 8.23
CA VAL A 43 7.33 -14.92 7.74
C VAL A 43 7.48 -14.15 6.43
N ARG A 44 8.49 -13.28 6.34
CA ARG A 44 8.71 -12.50 5.13
C ARG A 44 9.22 -13.34 3.97
N SER A 45 10.04 -14.37 4.22
CA SER A 45 10.48 -15.31 3.19
C SER A 45 9.31 -16.12 2.62
N ILE A 46 8.34 -16.53 3.45
CA ILE A 46 7.13 -17.23 2.99
C ILE A 46 6.26 -16.32 2.12
N ILE A 47 6.16 -15.03 2.45
CA ILE A 47 5.35 -14.04 1.71
C ILE A 47 6.09 -13.45 0.49
N ALA A 48 7.42 -13.58 0.42
CA ALA A 48 8.25 -13.01 -0.63
C ALA A 48 7.84 -13.42 -2.06
N PRO A 49 7.51 -14.70 -2.36
CA PRO A 49 7.04 -15.11 -3.70
C PRO A 49 5.75 -14.40 -4.11
N LEU A 50 4.82 -14.24 -3.18
CA LEU A 50 3.57 -13.53 -3.41
C LEU A 50 3.82 -12.05 -3.72
N THR A 51 4.74 -11.42 -2.98
CA THR A 51 5.15 -10.02 -3.24
C THR A 51 5.86 -9.89 -4.60
N TRP A 52 6.67 -10.88 -4.98
CA TRP A 52 7.30 -10.94 -6.29
C TRP A 52 6.28 -11.01 -7.42
N MET A 53 5.26 -11.87 -7.30
CA MET A 53 4.17 -11.98 -8.26
C MET A 53 3.41 -10.66 -8.42
N GLN A 54 3.16 -9.95 -7.32
CA GLN A 54 2.53 -8.63 -7.34
C GLN A 54 3.37 -7.61 -8.13
N MET A 55 4.68 -7.54 -7.85
CA MET A 55 5.59 -6.63 -8.55
C MET A 55 5.70 -6.96 -10.04
N LYS A 56 5.79 -8.25 -10.39
CA LYS A 56 5.83 -8.73 -11.77
C LYS A 56 4.52 -8.41 -12.52
N SER A 57 3.36 -8.62 -11.89
CA SER A 57 2.07 -8.25 -12.50
C SER A 57 1.99 -6.74 -12.74
N GLY A 58 2.42 -5.92 -11.76
CA GLY A 58 2.51 -4.48 -11.92
C GLY A 58 3.38 -4.04 -13.09
N ARG A 59 4.54 -4.69 -13.28
CA ARG A 59 5.44 -4.44 -14.43
C ARG A 59 4.80 -4.83 -15.75
N LYS A 60 4.17 -6.00 -15.86
CA LYS A 60 3.43 -6.40 -17.05
C LYS A 60 2.34 -5.39 -17.41
N GLY A 61 1.61 -4.89 -16.41
CA GLY A 61 0.62 -3.84 -16.60
C GLY A 61 1.22 -2.59 -17.26
N GLN A 62 2.43 -2.18 -16.86
CA GLN A 62 3.14 -1.05 -17.44
C GLN A 62 3.54 -1.31 -18.90
N LEU A 63 4.03 -2.51 -19.20
CA LEU A 63 4.44 -2.91 -20.56
C LEU A 63 3.27 -2.98 -21.54
N ILE A 64 2.06 -3.31 -21.06
CA ILE A 64 0.86 -3.44 -21.88
C ILE A 64 0.16 -2.09 -22.11
N GLN A 65 0.42 -1.08 -21.27
CA GLN A 65 -0.24 0.24 -21.35
C GLN A 65 -0.17 0.91 -22.74
N PRO A 66 0.97 0.95 -23.45
CA PRO A 66 1.04 1.55 -24.78
C PRO A 66 0.11 0.85 -25.78
N LYS A 67 0.09 -0.49 -25.76
CA LYS A 67 -0.79 -1.31 -26.60
C LYS A 67 -2.26 -1.08 -26.27
N LEU A 68 -2.61 -0.94 -25.00
CA LEU A 68 -3.98 -0.59 -24.58
C LEU A 68 -4.39 0.79 -25.07
N LYS A 69 -3.48 1.77 -25.07
CA LYS A 69 -3.76 3.10 -25.62
C LYS A 69 -3.91 3.07 -27.13
N ALA A 70 -3.07 2.32 -27.85
CA ALA A 70 -3.19 2.15 -29.29
C ALA A 70 -4.56 1.52 -29.66
N LEU A 71 -4.94 0.46 -28.95
CA LEU A 71 -6.25 -0.18 -29.11
C LEU A 71 -7.40 0.78 -28.79
N GLN A 72 -7.24 1.66 -27.79
CA GLN A 72 -8.24 2.67 -27.47
C GLN A 72 -8.36 3.74 -28.57
N LYS A 73 -7.24 4.16 -29.19
CA LYS A 73 -7.25 5.10 -30.33
C LYS A 73 -7.93 4.48 -31.56
N GLU A 74 -7.69 3.21 -31.84
CA GLU A 74 -8.38 2.49 -32.92
C GLU A 74 -9.89 2.34 -32.66
N PHE A 75 -10.29 2.26 -31.39
CA PHE A 75 -11.70 2.29 -31.04
C PHE A 75 -12.33 3.68 -31.21
N GLU A 76 -11.60 4.76 -30.94
CA GLU A 76 -12.11 6.13 -31.11
C GLU A 76 -12.51 6.45 -32.56
N SER A 77 -11.94 5.74 -33.55
CA SER A 77 -12.34 5.85 -34.96
C SER A 77 -13.54 4.97 -35.35
N ARG A 78 -14.07 4.15 -34.44
CA ARG A 78 -15.20 3.24 -34.67
C ARG A 78 -16.41 3.67 -33.83
N THR A 79 -17.53 4.00 -34.48
CA THR A 79 -18.76 4.48 -33.83
C THR A 79 -19.84 3.41 -33.62
N ASP A 80 -19.56 2.15 -33.94
CA ASP A 80 -20.57 1.09 -33.94
C ASP A 80 -20.76 0.46 -32.55
N ALA A 81 -21.98 0.02 -32.23
CA ALA A 81 -22.28 -0.69 -30.97
C ALA A 81 -21.46 -1.98 -30.81
N ASP A 82 -21.15 -2.66 -31.92
CA ASP A 82 -20.28 -3.85 -31.96
C ASP A 82 -18.80 -3.53 -31.71
N ALA A 83 -18.35 -2.30 -32.00
CA ALA A 83 -16.98 -1.89 -31.76
C ALA A 83 -16.61 -1.96 -30.28
N PHE A 84 -17.57 -1.75 -29.36
CA PHE A 84 -17.30 -1.88 -27.94
C PHE A 84 -17.12 -3.34 -27.52
N LYS A 85 -17.90 -4.26 -28.10
CA LYS A 85 -17.73 -5.71 -27.86
C LYS A 85 -16.36 -6.16 -28.35
N TRP A 86 -15.99 -5.72 -29.54
CA TRP A 86 -14.65 -5.92 -30.10
C TRP A 86 -13.57 -5.38 -29.16
N LEU A 87 -13.68 -4.14 -28.69
CA LEU A 87 -12.71 -3.55 -27.77
C LEU A 87 -12.53 -4.34 -26.47
N GLN A 88 -13.63 -4.82 -25.87
CA GLN A 88 -13.54 -5.66 -24.67
C GLN A 88 -12.87 -7.00 -24.95
N SER A 89 -13.19 -7.63 -26.08
CA SER A 89 -12.57 -8.89 -26.50
C SER A 89 -11.07 -8.74 -26.73
N GLN A 90 -10.66 -7.69 -27.46
CA GLN A 90 -9.26 -7.38 -27.74
C GLN A 90 -8.47 -7.03 -26.48
N ARG A 91 -9.05 -6.27 -25.54
CA ARG A 91 -8.42 -6.03 -24.23
C ARG A 91 -8.21 -7.32 -23.45
N LYS A 92 -9.21 -8.21 -23.46
CA LYS A 92 -9.14 -9.50 -22.78
C LYS A 92 -8.06 -10.38 -23.42
N GLU A 93 -7.99 -10.44 -24.74
CA GLU A 93 -6.98 -11.21 -25.46
C GLU A 93 -5.58 -10.65 -25.18
N LEU A 94 -5.40 -9.33 -25.28
CA LEU A 94 -4.14 -8.68 -24.96
C LEU A 94 -3.69 -8.95 -23.51
N HIS A 95 -4.61 -8.94 -22.54
CA HIS A 95 -4.31 -9.33 -21.16
C HIS A 95 -3.91 -10.80 -21.04
N LYS A 96 -4.54 -11.70 -21.79
CA LYS A 96 -4.26 -13.14 -21.81
C LYS A 96 -2.90 -13.44 -22.45
N GLU A 97 -2.63 -12.88 -23.63
CA GLU A 97 -1.35 -12.99 -24.34
C GLU A 97 -0.17 -12.59 -23.44
N HIS A 98 -0.31 -11.49 -22.71
CA HIS A 98 0.76 -10.99 -21.84
C HIS A 98 0.71 -11.61 -20.42
N SER A 99 -0.23 -12.54 -20.17
CA SER A 99 -0.44 -13.20 -18.89
C SER A 99 -0.50 -12.19 -17.72
N TYR A 100 -1.30 -11.14 -17.90
CA TYR A 100 -1.50 -10.05 -16.95
C TYR A 100 -2.85 -10.20 -16.24
N SER A 101 -2.82 -10.11 -14.90
CA SER A 101 -4.03 -10.12 -14.07
C SER A 101 -4.08 -8.88 -13.19
N PRO A 102 -5.13 -8.04 -13.30
CA PRO A 102 -5.32 -6.88 -12.44
C PRO A 102 -5.46 -7.23 -10.94
N LEU A 103 -6.05 -8.39 -10.62
CA LEU A 103 -6.31 -8.81 -9.23
C LEU A 103 -5.05 -9.32 -8.52
N ALA A 104 -4.06 -9.82 -9.28
CA ALA A 104 -2.77 -10.21 -8.70
C ALA A 104 -2.03 -9.02 -8.06
N GLY A 105 -2.40 -7.77 -8.41
CA GLY A 105 -1.82 -6.56 -7.86
C GLY A 105 -2.25 -6.21 -6.43
N CYS A 106 -3.38 -6.71 -5.93
CA CYS A 106 -3.91 -6.36 -4.60
C CYS A 106 -3.92 -7.52 -3.59
N ALA A 107 -3.74 -8.76 -4.06
CA ALA A 107 -3.76 -9.97 -3.22
C ALA A 107 -2.82 -9.94 -2.00
N PRO A 108 -1.57 -9.42 -2.08
CA PRO A 108 -0.65 -9.50 -0.94
C PRO A 108 -1.09 -8.66 0.25
N ALA A 109 -1.78 -7.53 0.02
CA ALA A 109 -2.23 -6.66 1.10
C ALA A 109 -3.25 -7.37 2.01
N PHE A 110 -4.13 -8.21 1.43
CA PHE A 110 -5.12 -8.97 2.17
C PHE A 110 -4.53 -10.11 3.00
N ILE A 111 -3.45 -10.73 2.53
CA ILE A 111 -2.76 -11.80 3.26
C ILE A 111 -1.82 -11.22 4.33
N GLN A 112 -1.17 -10.09 4.04
CA GLN A 112 -0.21 -9.46 4.94
C GLN A 112 -0.85 -8.92 6.22
N PHE A 113 -2.06 -8.37 6.12
CA PHE A 113 -2.71 -7.68 7.24
C PHE A 113 -3.07 -8.63 8.40
N PRO A 114 -3.73 -9.79 8.19
CA PRO A 114 -3.98 -10.77 9.26
C PRO A 114 -2.71 -11.31 9.91
N VAL A 115 -1.68 -11.59 9.11
CA VAL A 115 -0.39 -12.10 9.60
C VAL A 115 0.29 -11.08 10.51
N PHE A 116 0.28 -9.79 10.12
CA PHE A 116 0.81 -8.71 10.95
C PHE A 116 0.09 -8.58 12.29
N ILE A 117 -1.25 -8.66 12.30
CA ILE A 117 -2.01 -8.57 13.56
C ILE A 117 -1.70 -9.76 14.47
N GLY A 118 -1.62 -10.98 13.93
CA GLY A 118 -1.23 -12.15 14.72
C GLY A 118 0.15 -11.99 15.36
N LEU A 119 1.13 -11.58 14.57
CA LEU A 119 2.49 -11.25 15.03
C LEU A 119 2.51 -10.22 16.15
N TYR A 120 1.82 -9.10 15.92
CA TYR A 120 1.73 -8.02 16.90
C TYR A 120 1.07 -8.49 18.20
N GLN A 121 0.03 -9.31 18.12
CA GLN A 121 -0.64 -9.84 19.32
C GLN A 121 0.26 -10.78 20.12
N VAL A 122 1.04 -11.66 19.48
CA VAL A 122 1.95 -12.55 20.22
C VAL A 122 3.02 -11.74 20.95
N LEU A 123 3.72 -10.85 20.23
CA LEU A 123 4.77 -10.04 20.84
C LEU A 123 4.21 -9.10 21.92
N LEU A 124 3.03 -8.52 21.71
CA LEU A 124 2.40 -7.66 22.70
C LEU A 124 1.95 -8.45 23.94
N ARG A 125 1.37 -9.64 23.79
CA ARG A 125 0.96 -10.49 24.92
C ARG A 125 2.16 -11.01 25.71
N MET A 126 3.25 -11.36 25.03
CA MET A 126 4.50 -11.76 25.67
C MET A 126 5.15 -10.60 26.42
N ALA A 127 5.17 -9.40 25.82
CA ALA A 127 5.84 -8.25 26.40
C ALA A 127 4.96 -7.46 27.38
N ARG A 128 3.65 -7.65 27.37
CA ARG A 128 2.68 -7.02 28.29
C ARG A 128 1.58 -8.02 28.68
N PRO A 129 1.87 -8.94 29.63
CA PRO A 129 0.86 -9.85 30.15
C PRO A 129 -0.29 -9.06 30.78
N ALA A 130 -1.53 -9.46 30.50
CA ALA A 130 -2.73 -8.76 30.98
C ALA A 130 -2.87 -8.79 32.52
N GLU A 131 -2.25 -9.78 33.15
CA GLU A 131 -2.32 -10.04 34.59
C GLU A 131 -1.21 -9.32 35.38
N GLY A 132 -0.34 -8.58 34.69
CA GLY A 132 0.84 -7.94 35.28
C GLY A 132 2.13 -8.75 35.05
N LEU A 133 3.27 -8.11 35.32
CA LEU A 133 4.59 -8.71 35.11
C LEU A 133 4.88 -9.87 36.08
N ASP A 134 4.19 -9.92 37.22
CA ASP A 134 4.43 -10.87 38.32
C ASP A 134 3.41 -12.04 38.38
N ALA A 135 2.41 -12.06 37.49
CA ALA A 135 1.36 -13.08 37.49
C ALA A 135 1.79 -14.35 36.75
N ALA A 136 1.24 -15.51 37.14
CA ALA A 136 1.50 -16.80 36.53
C ALA A 136 1.19 -16.75 35.02
N HIS A 137 2.22 -16.75 34.18
CA HIS A 137 2.04 -16.52 32.75
C HIS A 137 1.22 -17.65 32.12
N HIS A 138 0.10 -17.30 31.49
CA HIS A 138 -0.64 -18.24 30.67
C HIS A 138 0.14 -18.58 29.40
N PRO A 139 0.03 -19.84 28.90
CA PRO A 139 0.67 -20.22 27.65
C PRO A 139 0.16 -19.37 26.49
N ILE A 140 1.08 -18.93 25.63
CA ILE A 140 0.77 -18.13 24.45
C ILE A 140 1.02 -18.99 23.21
N GLY A 141 -0.03 -19.66 22.74
CA GLY A 141 0.08 -20.64 21.65
C GLY A 141 0.96 -21.81 22.06
N PHE A 142 2.11 -22.00 21.41
CA PHE A 142 3.08 -23.06 21.75
C PHE A 142 4.16 -22.64 22.75
N LEU A 143 4.13 -21.37 23.20
CA LEU A 143 5.05 -20.87 24.22
C LEU A 143 4.54 -21.29 25.60
N SER A 144 5.41 -21.98 26.33
CA SER A 144 5.16 -22.36 27.71
C SER A 144 5.20 -21.13 28.64
N PRO A 145 4.61 -21.21 29.85
CA PRO A 145 4.79 -20.16 30.88
C PRO A 145 6.26 -19.83 31.14
N THR A 146 7.13 -20.84 31.12
CA THR A 146 8.58 -20.71 31.29
C THR A 146 9.20 -19.94 30.11
N ASP A 147 8.81 -20.27 28.88
CA ASP A 147 9.29 -19.58 27.66
C ASP A 147 8.95 -18.08 27.72
N VAL A 148 7.76 -17.74 28.23
CA VAL A 148 7.32 -16.35 28.39
C VAL A 148 8.10 -15.65 29.52
N ALA A 149 8.33 -16.32 30.64
CA ALA A 149 9.11 -15.79 31.76
C ALA A 149 10.56 -15.48 31.33
N GLU A 150 11.21 -16.41 30.62
CA GLU A 150 12.55 -16.23 30.08
C GLU A 150 12.59 -15.03 29.12
N PHE A 151 11.63 -14.94 28.20
CA PHE A 151 11.55 -13.83 27.24
C PHE A 151 11.42 -12.46 27.94
N LEU A 152 10.64 -12.37 29.02
CA LEU A 152 10.45 -11.13 29.78
C LEU A 152 11.74 -10.63 30.46
N GLN A 153 12.65 -11.55 30.80
CA GLN A 153 13.93 -11.23 31.43
C GLN A 153 15.03 -10.83 30.43
N VAL A 154 14.80 -11.03 29.13
CA VAL A 154 15.76 -10.68 28.08
C VAL A 154 16.01 -9.17 28.06
N LYS A 155 17.28 -8.78 28.01
CA LYS A 155 17.71 -7.39 27.92
C LYS A 155 18.40 -7.11 26.60
N PHE A 156 18.12 -5.94 26.02
CA PHE A 156 18.85 -5.37 24.91
C PHE A 156 19.48 -4.05 25.36
N LEU A 157 20.82 -4.00 25.37
CA LEU A 157 21.58 -2.85 25.91
C LEU A 157 21.11 -2.46 27.32
N ASP A 158 21.03 -3.47 28.20
CA ASP A 158 20.54 -3.37 29.58
C ASP A 158 19.07 -2.96 29.77
N VAL A 159 18.32 -2.78 28.69
CA VAL A 159 16.89 -2.49 28.74
C VAL A 159 16.08 -3.76 28.46
N PRO A 160 15.21 -4.19 29.38
CA PRO A 160 14.34 -5.35 29.18
C PRO A 160 13.43 -5.21 27.97
N LEU A 161 13.21 -6.31 27.24
CA LEU A 161 12.29 -6.37 26.10
C LEU A 161 10.86 -5.88 26.37
N PRO A 162 10.25 -6.10 27.56
CA PRO A 162 8.93 -5.56 27.86
C PRO A 162 8.90 -4.04 28.11
N ALA A 163 10.04 -3.40 28.33
CA ALA A 163 10.10 -1.98 28.66
C ALA A 163 9.64 -1.08 27.50
N TYR A 164 8.97 0.03 27.83
CA TYR A 164 8.55 1.06 26.88
C TYR A 164 8.62 2.47 27.50
N ILE A 165 8.76 3.51 26.66
CA ILE A 165 9.04 4.88 27.11
C ILE A 165 7.90 5.49 27.95
N ALA A 166 6.66 5.21 27.56
CA ALA A 166 5.46 5.72 28.25
C ALA A 166 5.18 5.02 29.59
N MET A 167 6.02 4.07 30.02
CA MET A 167 5.83 3.33 31.26
C MET A 167 6.17 4.21 32.48
N THR A 168 5.52 3.97 33.61
CA THR A 168 5.81 4.74 34.83
C THR A 168 7.21 4.38 35.36
N PRO A 169 7.91 5.32 36.03
CA PRO A 169 9.24 5.06 36.58
C PRO A 169 9.28 3.88 37.55
N GLU A 170 8.22 3.66 38.33
CA GLU A 170 8.11 2.58 39.30
C GLU A 170 8.11 1.22 38.62
N ARG A 171 7.30 1.06 37.56
CA ARG A 171 7.27 -0.16 36.74
C ARG A 171 8.58 -0.40 36.00
N LEU A 172 9.29 0.66 35.60
CA LEU A 172 10.61 0.53 34.97
C LEU A 172 11.63 0.01 35.98
N ALA A 173 11.58 0.51 37.22
CA ALA A 173 12.41 0.05 38.30
C ALA A 173 12.16 -1.42 38.65
N GLU A 174 10.90 -1.88 38.64
CA GLU A 174 10.54 -3.31 38.79
C GLU A 174 11.18 -4.19 37.70
N LEU A 175 11.23 -3.70 36.46
CA LEU A 175 11.93 -4.38 35.37
C LEU A 175 13.46 -4.30 35.47
N GLY A 176 14.00 -3.54 36.42
CA GLY A 176 15.44 -3.35 36.60
C GLY A 176 16.07 -2.41 35.56
N THR A 177 15.33 -1.38 35.11
CA THR A 177 15.81 -0.32 34.21
C THR A 177 15.36 1.07 34.68
N THR A 178 16.01 2.13 34.21
CA THR A 178 15.54 3.51 34.42
C THR A 178 14.85 4.06 33.16
N LYS A 179 14.12 5.16 33.33
CA LYS A 179 13.48 5.87 32.21
C LYS A 179 14.51 6.45 31.25
N GLU A 180 15.64 6.91 31.79
CA GLU A 180 16.76 7.46 31.04
C GLU A 180 17.40 6.39 30.15
N MET A 181 17.63 5.18 30.69
CA MET A 181 18.13 4.04 29.92
C MET A 181 17.15 3.61 28.83
N ALA A 182 15.86 3.51 29.17
CA ALA A 182 14.82 3.14 28.21
C ALA A 182 14.73 4.16 27.05
N ILE A 183 14.76 5.46 27.34
CA ILE A 183 14.78 6.51 26.31
C ILE A 183 16.07 6.42 25.48
N GLY A 184 17.22 6.22 26.13
CA GLY A 184 18.54 6.15 25.50
C GLY A 184 18.67 5.00 24.49
N VAL A 185 18.04 3.86 24.74
CA VAL A 185 18.06 2.70 23.84
C VAL A 185 16.92 2.72 22.83
N ILE A 186 15.69 3.00 23.27
CA ILE A 186 14.50 2.90 22.41
C ILE A 186 14.48 4.05 21.39
N THR A 187 14.92 5.26 21.76
CA THR A 187 14.84 6.43 20.86
C THR A 187 15.70 6.26 19.61
N PRO A 188 17.01 5.93 19.68
CA PRO A 188 17.82 5.71 18.49
C PRO A 188 17.27 4.57 17.62
N LEU A 189 16.76 3.49 18.23
CA LEU A 189 16.15 2.37 17.53
C LEU A 189 14.92 2.81 16.72
N VAL A 190 14.02 3.59 17.34
CA VAL A 190 12.82 4.12 16.69
C VAL A 190 13.18 5.09 15.57
N LEU A 191 14.18 5.97 15.78
CA LEU A 191 14.66 6.87 14.76
C LEU A 191 15.22 6.09 13.56
N ALA A 192 16.01 5.05 13.79
CA ALA A 192 16.52 4.19 12.73
C ALA A 192 15.38 3.46 11.98
N ALA A 193 14.39 2.94 12.71
CA ALA A 193 13.20 2.32 12.11
C ALA A 193 12.38 3.32 11.27
N CYS A 194 12.24 4.57 11.73
CA CYS A 194 11.61 5.65 10.99
C CYS A 194 12.39 5.99 9.71
N VAL A 195 13.72 6.05 9.76
CA VAL A 195 14.57 6.27 8.58
C VAL A 195 14.36 5.16 7.55
N PHE A 196 14.39 3.89 7.95
CA PHE A 196 14.10 2.79 7.02
C PHE A 196 12.67 2.83 6.49
N THR A 197 11.69 3.20 7.32
CA THR A 197 10.30 3.39 6.88
C THR A 197 10.21 4.49 5.81
N ILE A 198 10.88 5.63 6.02
CA ILE A 198 10.96 6.72 5.04
C ILE A 198 11.58 6.21 3.74
N ILE A 199 12.73 5.52 3.81
CA ILE A 199 13.41 4.98 2.62
C ILE A 199 12.49 4.03 1.86
N ASN A 200 11.86 3.08 2.55
CA ASN A 200 10.94 2.11 1.95
C ASN A 200 9.76 2.80 1.26
N MET A 201 9.12 3.77 1.93
CA MET A 201 7.96 4.49 1.38
C MET A 201 8.34 5.47 0.28
N ALA A 202 9.46 6.19 0.42
CA ALA A 202 10.00 7.09 -0.59
C ALA A 202 10.36 6.32 -1.86
N PHE A 203 11.02 5.17 -1.72
CA PHE A 203 11.35 4.30 -2.84
C PHE A 203 10.10 3.73 -3.51
N SER A 204 9.15 3.20 -2.73
CA SER A 204 7.86 2.72 -3.25
C SER A 204 7.10 3.81 -4.01
N THR A 205 7.05 5.01 -3.45
CA THR A 205 6.43 6.21 -4.04
C THR A 205 7.16 6.65 -5.31
N TRP A 206 8.49 6.68 -5.29
CA TRP A 206 9.32 7.01 -6.45
C TRP A 206 9.07 6.05 -7.63
N ARG A 207 9.05 4.73 -7.37
CA ARG A 207 8.70 3.74 -8.39
C ARG A 207 7.29 3.97 -8.93
N GLY A 208 6.33 4.23 -8.05
CA GLY A 208 4.95 4.56 -8.45
C GLY A 208 4.89 5.80 -9.35
N TYR A 209 5.64 6.85 -9.01
CA TYR A 209 5.74 8.05 -9.84
C TYR A 209 6.35 7.78 -11.21
N ARG A 210 7.34 6.87 -11.32
CA ARG A 210 7.95 6.47 -12.61
C ARG A 210 6.97 5.81 -13.56
N THR A 211 5.85 5.30 -13.07
CA THR A 211 4.86 4.56 -13.86
C THR A 211 3.46 5.16 -13.78
N LEU A 212 3.35 6.37 -13.23
CA LEU A 212 2.09 7.08 -13.04
C LEU A 212 1.45 7.45 -14.38
N ASP A 213 0.16 7.13 -14.53
CA ASP A 213 -0.67 7.66 -15.61
C ASP A 213 -1.13 9.09 -15.30
N TRP A 214 -0.57 10.06 -16.03
CA TRP A 214 -0.85 11.48 -15.84
C TRP A 214 -2.16 11.93 -16.52
N HIS A 215 -2.79 11.11 -17.37
CA HIS A 215 -4.12 11.42 -17.91
C HIS A 215 -5.20 11.29 -16.84
N SER A 216 -5.01 10.36 -15.89
CA SER A 216 -5.93 10.14 -14.78
C SER A 216 -5.66 11.12 -13.63
N SER A 217 -6.51 12.14 -13.52
CA SER A 217 -6.45 13.07 -12.38
C SER A 217 -6.67 12.38 -11.04
N PHE A 218 -7.45 11.29 -11.02
CA PHE A 218 -7.60 10.43 -9.84
C PHE A 218 -6.29 9.75 -9.47
N ALA A 219 -5.60 9.12 -10.42
CA ALA A 219 -4.33 8.44 -10.16
C ALA A 219 -3.26 9.40 -9.64
N VAL A 220 -3.17 10.60 -10.22
CA VAL A 220 -2.25 11.64 -9.75
C VAL A 220 -2.60 12.10 -8.33
N GLY A 221 -3.89 12.29 -8.04
CA GLY A 221 -4.37 12.66 -6.70
C GLY A 221 -4.05 11.59 -5.66
N LEU A 222 -4.38 10.34 -5.97
CA LEU A 222 -4.10 9.18 -5.11
C LEU A 222 -2.60 9.03 -4.87
N THR A 223 -1.76 9.15 -5.89
CA THR A 223 -0.30 9.04 -5.74
C THR A 223 0.26 10.13 -4.84
N ARG A 224 -0.25 11.37 -4.94
CA ARG A 224 0.14 12.47 -4.04
C ARG A 224 -0.30 12.26 -2.60
N PHE A 225 -1.51 11.71 -2.41
CA PHE A 225 -2.01 11.34 -1.10
C PHE A 225 -1.15 10.23 -0.47
N LEU A 226 -0.82 9.19 -1.23
CA LEU A 226 0.11 8.15 -0.76
C LEU A 226 1.51 8.71 -0.50
N ALA A 227 1.97 9.67 -1.31
CA ALA A 227 3.25 10.34 -1.08
C ALA A 227 3.29 11.16 0.22
N SER A 228 2.16 11.75 0.67
CA SER A 228 2.14 12.44 1.96
C SER A 228 2.35 11.50 3.14
N PHE A 229 2.05 10.20 2.99
CA PHE A 229 2.31 9.21 4.02
C PHE A 229 3.81 8.95 4.26
N VAL A 230 4.68 9.27 3.30
CA VAL A 230 6.15 9.20 3.49
C VAL A 230 6.58 10.09 4.67
N VAL A 231 5.88 11.20 4.92
CA VAL A 231 6.15 12.11 6.04
C VAL A 231 5.24 11.81 7.22
N LEU A 232 3.95 11.58 6.98
CA LEU A 232 2.97 11.39 8.05
C LEU A 232 3.23 10.12 8.87
N VAL A 233 3.51 8.98 8.24
CA VAL A 233 3.63 7.68 8.94
C VAL A 233 4.82 7.66 9.91
N PRO A 234 6.04 8.10 9.53
CA PRO A 234 7.15 8.17 10.48
C PRO A 234 6.89 9.10 11.66
N ILE A 235 6.19 10.22 11.46
CA ILE A 235 5.79 11.10 12.58
C ILE A 235 4.82 10.37 13.51
N LEU A 236 3.81 9.67 12.96
CA LEU A 236 2.88 8.88 13.77
C LEU A 236 3.59 7.76 14.53
N LEU A 237 4.53 7.06 13.90
CA LEU A 237 5.34 6.03 14.55
C LEU A 237 6.19 6.61 15.67
N LEU A 238 6.86 7.74 15.42
CA LEU A 238 7.65 8.43 16.42
C LEU A 238 6.78 8.86 17.61
N VAL A 239 5.68 9.56 17.38
CA VAL A 239 4.74 9.96 18.44
C VAL A 239 4.21 8.75 19.21
N SER A 240 3.88 7.66 18.51
CA SER A 240 3.42 6.43 19.16
C SER A 240 4.49 5.78 20.04
N ALA A 241 5.76 5.85 19.68
CA ALA A 241 6.83 5.31 20.50
C ALA A 241 6.97 5.99 21.86
N PHE A 242 6.63 7.28 21.94
CA PHE A 242 6.70 8.07 23.19
C PHE A 242 5.40 8.09 23.98
N THR A 243 4.25 7.88 23.33
CA THR A 243 2.94 8.02 23.98
C THR A 243 2.20 6.71 24.15
N ALA A 244 2.45 5.73 23.28
CA ALA A 244 1.78 4.45 23.31
C ALA A 244 2.60 3.41 24.09
N PRO A 245 1.93 2.43 24.72
CA PRO A 245 2.59 1.39 25.49
C PRO A 245 3.12 0.28 24.57
N LEU A 246 4.15 0.62 23.79
CA LEU A 246 4.79 -0.22 22.77
C LEU A 246 6.15 -0.73 23.28
N PRO A 247 6.24 -2.01 23.65
CA PRO A 247 7.47 -2.61 24.16
C PRO A 247 8.63 -2.59 23.19
N LEU A 248 9.85 -2.60 23.72
CA LEU A 248 11.10 -2.69 22.98
C LEU A 248 11.12 -3.89 22.01
N ALA A 249 10.56 -5.04 22.40
CA ALA A 249 10.41 -6.20 21.51
C ALA A 249 9.67 -5.87 20.19
N ILE A 250 8.61 -5.07 20.26
CA ILE A 250 7.84 -4.65 19.08
C ILE A 250 8.64 -3.67 18.22
N MET A 251 9.43 -2.80 18.85
CA MET A 251 10.31 -1.87 18.14
C MET A 251 11.43 -2.60 17.39
N LEU A 252 12.04 -3.63 18.00
CA LEU A 252 13.02 -4.50 17.35
C LEU A 252 12.41 -5.24 16.15
N TYR A 253 11.19 -5.77 16.32
CA TYR A 253 10.44 -6.38 15.23
C TYR A 253 10.19 -5.38 14.08
N TRP A 254 9.75 -4.16 14.37
CA TRP A 254 9.54 -3.13 13.35
C TRP A 254 10.83 -2.72 12.67
N PHE A 255 11.93 -2.61 13.40
CA PHE A 255 13.25 -2.34 12.85
C PHE A 255 13.66 -3.45 11.87
N GLY A 256 13.63 -4.71 12.30
CA GLY A 256 13.98 -5.86 11.45
C GLY A 256 13.05 -5.99 10.24
N GLY A 257 11.75 -5.75 10.42
CA GLY A 257 10.76 -5.74 9.36
C GLY A 257 11.00 -4.67 8.30
N ASN A 258 11.42 -3.47 8.70
CA ASN A 258 11.74 -2.39 7.76
C ASN A 258 13.07 -2.64 7.04
N LEU A 259 14.07 -3.18 7.75
CA LEU A 259 15.34 -3.57 7.16
C LEU A 259 15.15 -4.66 6.09
N TRP A 260 14.35 -5.70 6.39
CA TRP A 260 13.97 -6.70 5.41
C TRP A 260 13.29 -6.07 4.19
N SER A 261 12.29 -5.21 4.41
CA SER A 261 11.56 -4.59 3.30
C SER A 261 12.49 -3.81 2.38
N MET A 262 13.48 -3.11 2.94
CA MET A 262 14.48 -2.39 2.17
C MET A 262 15.32 -3.33 1.29
N GLY A 263 15.86 -4.40 1.89
CA GLY A 263 16.63 -5.42 1.17
C GLY A 263 15.80 -6.10 0.08
N GLN A 264 14.58 -6.54 0.41
CA GLN A 264 13.66 -7.17 -0.54
C GLN A 264 13.33 -6.24 -1.71
N PHE A 265 13.01 -4.97 -1.44
CA PHE A 265 12.69 -4.01 -2.49
C PHE A 265 13.87 -3.75 -3.43
N PHE A 266 15.09 -3.65 -2.88
CA PHE A 266 16.30 -3.50 -3.67
C PHE A 266 16.49 -4.72 -4.59
N VAL A 267 16.51 -5.93 -4.04
CA VAL A 267 16.70 -7.17 -4.80
C VAL A 267 15.61 -7.36 -5.86
N PHE A 268 14.34 -7.21 -5.49
CA PHE A 268 13.23 -7.40 -6.42
C PHE A 268 13.23 -6.36 -7.52
N THR A 269 13.45 -5.07 -7.19
CA THR A 269 13.45 -4.02 -8.22
C THR A 269 14.64 -4.19 -9.15
N TRP A 270 15.83 -4.45 -8.61
CA TRP A 270 17.02 -4.71 -9.40
C TRP A 270 16.82 -5.88 -10.36
N HIS A 271 16.26 -7.00 -9.88
CA HIS A 271 15.98 -8.16 -10.73
C HIS A 271 14.93 -7.84 -11.80
N LEU A 272 13.86 -7.13 -11.44
CA LEU A 272 12.79 -6.76 -12.35
C LEU A 272 13.25 -5.78 -13.43
N GLU A 273 14.12 -4.83 -13.09
CA GLU A 273 14.67 -3.87 -14.06
C GLU A 273 15.62 -4.54 -15.05
N ARG A 274 16.37 -5.56 -14.63
CA ARG A 274 17.23 -6.35 -15.54
C ARG A 274 16.44 -7.29 -16.43
N THR A 275 15.41 -7.94 -15.91
CA THR A 275 14.65 -8.96 -16.65
C THR A 275 13.52 -8.37 -17.49
N GLN A 276 12.93 -7.26 -17.06
CA GLN A 276 11.76 -6.63 -17.69
C GLN A 276 11.88 -5.09 -17.63
N PRO A 277 12.84 -4.49 -18.36
CA PRO A 277 12.99 -3.05 -18.42
C PRO A 277 11.73 -2.38 -18.98
N LEU A 278 11.51 -1.11 -18.63
CA LEU A 278 10.42 -0.33 -19.22
C LEU A 278 10.73 -0.07 -20.69
N THR A 279 9.76 -0.27 -21.57
CA THR A 279 9.92 0.03 -23.01
C THR A 279 10.04 1.54 -23.24
N GLU A 280 10.79 1.92 -24.27
CA GLU A 280 10.93 3.32 -24.68
C GLU A 280 9.57 3.93 -25.04
N GLU A 281 8.70 3.16 -25.69
CA GLU A 281 7.31 3.56 -25.99
C GLU A 281 6.54 3.96 -24.73
N PHE A 282 6.63 3.17 -23.66
CA PHE A 282 5.98 3.49 -22.39
C PHE A 282 6.53 4.77 -21.78
N ILE A 283 7.85 4.95 -21.82
CA ILE A 283 8.52 6.13 -21.28
C ILE A 283 8.08 7.39 -22.06
N ALA A 284 8.11 7.34 -23.39
CA ALA A 284 7.68 8.44 -24.26
C ALA A 284 6.21 8.80 -24.02
N MET A 285 5.32 7.81 -24.04
CA MET A 285 3.89 7.97 -23.74
C MET A 285 3.65 8.63 -22.37
N ARG A 286 4.45 8.27 -21.36
CA ARG A 286 4.32 8.85 -20.02
C ARG A 286 4.80 10.30 -19.98
N GLU A 287 5.91 10.62 -20.62
CA GLU A 287 6.44 11.99 -20.63
C GLU A 287 5.52 12.94 -21.42
N GLU A 288 4.93 12.49 -22.52
CA GLU A 288 3.86 13.21 -23.24
C GLU A 288 2.66 13.49 -22.31
N SER A 289 2.14 12.44 -21.67
CA SER A 289 1.01 12.54 -20.72
C SER A 289 1.29 13.52 -19.57
N LYS A 290 2.54 13.54 -19.08
CA LYS A 290 3.00 14.42 -18.02
C LYS A 290 3.13 15.87 -18.50
N ALA A 291 3.60 16.11 -19.73
CA ALA A 291 3.67 17.42 -20.33
C ALA A 291 2.26 18.03 -20.48
N ASP A 292 1.32 17.26 -21.03
CA ASP A 292 -0.10 17.63 -21.12
C ASP A 292 -0.71 17.98 -19.76
N PHE A 293 -0.45 17.15 -18.76
CA PHE A 293 -0.93 17.37 -17.41
C PHE A 293 -0.37 18.67 -16.82
N LYS A 294 0.93 18.96 -17.04
CA LYS A 294 1.57 20.21 -16.58
C LYS A 294 0.94 21.43 -17.24
N VAL A 295 0.68 21.39 -18.56
CA VAL A 295 0.01 22.49 -19.29
C VAL A 295 -1.38 22.73 -18.71
N LYS A 296 -2.20 21.67 -18.57
CA LYS A 296 -3.55 21.75 -17.99
C LYS A 296 -3.53 22.30 -16.55
N GLN A 297 -2.57 21.88 -15.74
CA GLN A 297 -2.39 22.39 -14.38
C GLN A 297 -1.94 23.86 -14.35
N LYS A 298 -1.04 24.28 -15.26
CA LYS A 298 -0.58 25.67 -15.36
C LYS A 298 -1.74 26.59 -15.73
N ALA A 299 -2.53 26.23 -16.75
CA ALA A 299 -3.74 26.94 -17.14
C ALA A 299 -4.75 27.04 -15.98
N LEU A 300 -4.98 25.93 -15.28
CA LEU A 300 -5.86 25.91 -14.10
C LEU A 300 -5.39 26.85 -12.99
N LYS A 301 -4.09 26.84 -12.68
CA LYS A 301 -3.50 27.70 -11.64
C LYS A 301 -3.56 29.17 -12.07
N ALA A 302 -3.28 29.49 -13.32
CA ALA A 302 -3.38 30.84 -13.87
C ALA A 302 -4.81 31.38 -13.75
N HIS A 303 -5.81 30.60 -14.15
CA HIS A 303 -7.22 30.96 -13.98
C HIS A 303 -7.59 31.20 -12.50
N LYS A 304 -7.19 30.29 -11.59
CA LYS A 304 -7.44 30.46 -10.15
C LYS A 304 -6.78 31.74 -9.59
N ARG A 305 -5.56 32.06 -10.03
CA ARG A 305 -4.85 33.29 -9.64
C ARG A 305 -5.55 34.53 -10.17
N ALA A 306 -5.99 34.54 -11.44
CA ALA A 306 -6.75 35.64 -12.02
C ALA A 306 -8.06 35.91 -11.25
N VAL A 307 -8.82 34.85 -10.93
CA VAL A 307 -10.05 34.98 -10.13
C VAL A 307 -9.75 35.52 -8.72
N ARG A 308 -8.68 35.05 -8.06
CA ARG A 308 -8.27 35.57 -6.74
C ARG A 308 -7.85 37.05 -6.81
N LYS A 309 -7.13 37.46 -7.86
CA LYS A 309 -6.76 38.86 -8.10
C LYS A 309 -7.98 39.75 -8.20
N HIS A 310 -8.96 39.39 -9.03
CA HIS A 310 -10.20 40.18 -9.15
C HIS A 310 -11.03 40.19 -7.86
N ARG A 311 -11.00 39.10 -7.07
CA ARG A 311 -11.61 39.11 -5.72
C ARG A 311 -10.96 40.09 -4.77
N ALA A 312 -9.63 40.16 -4.75
CA ALA A 312 -8.91 41.15 -3.95
C ALA A 312 -9.18 42.57 -4.45
N LEU A 313 -9.20 42.79 -5.77
CA LEU A 313 -9.50 44.09 -6.36
C LEU A 313 -10.92 44.57 -6.06
N MET A 314 -11.91 43.68 -5.89
CA MET A 314 -13.24 44.08 -5.41
C MET A 314 -13.23 44.70 -4.02
N LEU A 315 -12.28 44.32 -3.15
CA LEU A 315 -12.12 44.91 -1.82
C LEU A 315 -11.33 46.22 -1.87
N LEU A 316 -10.27 46.27 -2.69
CA LEU A 316 -9.38 47.43 -2.81
C LEU A 316 -9.96 48.55 -3.71
N GLN A 317 -10.84 48.20 -4.65
CA GLN A 317 -11.46 49.12 -5.61
C GLN A 317 -12.99 48.96 -5.58
N PRO A 318 -13.66 49.37 -4.49
CA PRO A 318 -15.10 49.19 -4.34
C PRO A 318 -15.93 49.91 -5.42
N HIS A 319 -15.42 51.02 -5.96
CA HIS A 319 -16.04 51.76 -7.07
C HIS A 319 -16.08 50.97 -8.40
N LYS A 320 -15.28 49.89 -8.57
CA LYS A 320 -15.27 49.00 -9.75
C LYS A 320 -15.80 47.60 -9.45
N PHE A 321 -16.59 47.45 -8.38
CA PHE A 321 -17.08 46.16 -7.90
C PHE A 321 -17.87 45.39 -8.97
N SER A 322 -18.81 46.05 -9.65
CA SER A 322 -19.64 45.44 -10.71
C SER A 322 -18.79 44.89 -11.86
N THR A 323 -17.81 45.66 -12.32
CA THR A 323 -16.90 45.28 -13.40
C THR A 323 -16.08 44.05 -13.04
N HIS A 324 -15.45 44.01 -11.86
CA HIS A 324 -14.69 42.85 -11.43
C HIS A 324 -15.55 41.60 -11.21
N ARG A 325 -16.80 41.77 -10.73
CA ARG A 325 -17.77 40.69 -10.62
C ARG A 325 -18.14 40.12 -12.00
N GLN A 326 -18.37 40.97 -13.00
CA GLN A 326 -18.64 40.57 -14.38
C GLN A 326 -17.45 39.80 -14.97
N THR A 327 -16.22 40.32 -14.83
CA THR A 327 -15.01 39.63 -15.32
C THR A 327 -14.84 38.23 -14.71
N ILE A 328 -15.12 38.06 -13.41
CA ILE A 328 -15.09 36.74 -12.76
C ILE A 328 -16.20 35.83 -13.31
N ALA A 329 -17.41 36.37 -13.52
CA ALA A 329 -18.54 35.61 -14.05
C ALA A 329 -18.25 35.10 -15.47
N GLU A 330 -17.75 35.96 -16.35
CA GLU A 330 -17.34 35.60 -17.71
C GLU A 330 -16.20 34.58 -17.73
N ALA A 331 -15.17 34.77 -16.90
CA ALA A 331 -14.06 33.82 -16.82
C ALA A 331 -14.53 32.44 -16.34
N LYS A 332 -15.52 32.38 -15.45
CA LYS A 332 -16.15 31.12 -15.02
C LYS A 332 -17.05 30.53 -16.11
N ALA A 333 -17.79 31.36 -16.85
CA ALA A 333 -18.66 30.95 -17.94
C ALA A 333 -17.87 30.29 -19.08
N ARG A 334 -16.83 30.98 -19.58
CA ARG A 334 -15.91 30.44 -20.61
C ARG A 334 -15.35 29.08 -20.23
N ARG A 335 -14.86 28.94 -18.99
CA ARG A 335 -14.31 27.67 -18.51
C ARG A 335 -15.37 26.57 -18.32
N ARG A 336 -16.63 26.95 -18.04
CA ARG A 336 -17.75 26.01 -17.96
C ARG A 336 -18.13 25.51 -19.35
N GLU A 337 -18.07 26.37 -20.37
CA GLU A 337 -18.28 26.04 -21.78
C GLU A 337 -17.18 25.11 -22.30
N GLU A 338 -15.90 25.46 -22.13
CA GLU A 338 -14.76 24.58 -22.47
C GLU A 338 -14.92 23.18 -21.84
N ARG A 339 -15.34 23.12 -20.57
CA ARG A 339 -15.62 21.85 -19.90
C ARG A 339 -16.82 21.11 -20.46
N ARG A 340 -17.87 21.82 -20.88
CA ARG A 340 -19.07 21.21 -21.48
C ARG A 340 -18.72 20.60 -22.82
N GLU A 341 -17.95 21.29 -23.65
CA GLU A 341 -17.44 20.77 -24.93
C GLU A 341 -16.57 19.54 -24.71
N LEU A 342 -15.54 19.64 -23.85
CA LEU A 342 -14.65 18.51 -23.51
C LEU A 342 -15.38 17.29 -22.88
N THR A 343 -16.59 17.48 -22.34
CA THR A 343 -17.39 16.41 -21.76
C THR A 343 -18.51 15.93 -22.67
N LYS A 344 -18.79 16.61 -23.79
CA LYS A 344 -19.82 16.23 -24.76
C LYS A 344 -19.45 14.90 -25.40
N ASP A 345 -18.25 14.81 -25.95
CA ASP A 345 -17.72 13.59 -26.59
C ASP A 345 -17.62 12.43 -25.60
N LYS A 346 -17.20 12.72 -24.35
CA LYS A 346 -17.14 11.70 -23.28
C LYS A 346 -18.52 11.18 -22.88
N ARG A 347 -19.55 12.03 -22.89
CA ARG A 347 -20.93 11.64 -22.58
C ARG A 347 -21.52 10.82 -23.70
N GLU A 348 -21.22 11.16 -24.95
CA GLU A 348 -21.63 10.42 -26.12
C GLU A 348 -21.01 9.00 -26.13
N ASN A 349 -19.68 8.92 -25.95
CA ASN A 349 -18.98 7.64 -25.79
C ASN A 349 -19.48 6.83 -24.58
N ALA A 350 -19.86 7.49 -23.48
CA ALA A 350 -20.44 6.80 -22.32
C ALA A 350 -21.87 6.27 -22.56
N LYS A 351 -22.66 6.94 -23.40
CA LYS A 351 -23.99 6.45 -23.81
C LYS A 351 -23.86 5.21 -24.68
N LEU A 352 -23.04 5.28 -25.74
CA LEU A 352 -22.74 4.16 -26.63
C LEU A 352 -22.24 2.94 -25.83
N ARG A 353 -21.35 3.16 -24.86
CA ARG A 353 -20.88 2.11 -23.95
C ARG A 353 -22.01 1.47 -23.13
N ARG A 354 -22.92 2.26 -22.57
CA ARG A 354 -24.05 1.73 -21.78
C ARG A 354 -25.02 0.92 -22.63
N GLU A 355 -25.23 1.31 -23.88
CA GLU A 355 -26.06 0.59 -24.84
C GLU A 355 -25.42 -0.75 -25.22
N ALA A 356 -24.13 -0.76 -25.54
CA ALA A 356 -23.40 -1.99 -25.81
C ALA A 356 -23.35 -2.94 -24.59
N GLU A 357 -23.15 -2.41 -23.37
CA GLU A 357 -23.20 -3.21 -22.14
C GLU A 357 -24.60 -3.80 -21.89
N LYS A 358 -25.68 -3.09 -22.23
CA LYS A 358 -27.05 -3.61 -22.16
C LYS A 358 -27.29 -4.72 -23.17
N GLN A 359 -26.87 -4.53 -24.43
CA GLN A 359 -26.98 -5.55 -25.47
C GLN A 359 -26.22 -6.82 -25.10
N GLN A 360 -24.97 -6.71 -24.62
CA GLN A 360 -24.21 -7.87 -24.15
C GLN A 360 -24.88 -8.61 -22.99
N ARG A 361 -25.48 -7.88 -22.04
CA ARG A 361 -26.21 -8.49 -20.92
C ARG A 361 -27.48 -9.21 -21.39
N ALA A 362 -28.19 -8.64 -22.36
CA ALA A 362 -29.36 -9.27 -22.97
C ALA A 362 -28.97 -10.56 -23.71
N GLU A 363 -27.94 -10.51 -24.54
CA GLU A 363 -27.40 -11.69 -25.27
C GLU A 363 -26.94 -12.79 -24.34
N LYS A 364 -26.19 -12.47 -23.27
CA LYS A 364 -25.77 -13.48 -22.28
C LYS A 364 -26.94 -14.10 -21.53
N ARG A 365 -28.00 -13.33 -21.27
CA ARG A 365 -29.21 -13.85 -20.63
C ARG A 365 -29.96 -14.78 -21.58
N ALA A 366 -30.11 -14.38 -22.84
CA ALA A 366 -30.72 -15.21 -23.88
C ALA A 366 -29.92 -16.51 -24.11
N ALA A 367 -28.60 -16.43 -24.20
CA ALA A 367 -27.73 -17.61 -24.36
C ALA A 367 -27.83 -18.58 -23.17
N LYS A 368 -27.82 -18.06 -21.92
CA LYS A 368 -28.02 -18.90 -20.73
C LYS A 368 -29.40 -19.54 -20.68
N GLN A 369 -30.42 -18.83 -21.16
CA GLN A 369 -31.78 -19.33 -21.19
C GLN A 369 -31.91 -20.44 -22.25
N ALA A 370 -31.31 -20.25 -23.43
CA ALA A 370 -31.21 -21.27 -24.46
C ALA A 370 -30.40 -22.50 -24.01
N GLU A 371 -29.26 -22.33 -23.32
CA GLU A 371 -28.50 -23.45 -22.72
C GLU A 371 -29.34 -24.23 -21.70
N LYS A 372 -30.16 -23.53 -20.92
CA LYS A 372 -31.02 -24.14 -19.92
C LYS A 372 -32.19 -24.90 -20.56
N GLU A 373 -32.82 -24.32 -21.57
CA GLU A 373 -33.88 -24.98 -22.36
C GLU A 373 -33.35 -26.20 -23.12
N GLN A 374 -32.12 -26.14 -23.63
CA GLN A 374 -31.45 -27.27 -24.28
C GLN A 374 -31.16 -28.39 -23.26
N ALA A 375 -30.59 -28.04 -22.09
CA ALA A 375 -30.32 -29.01 -21.02
C ALA A 375 -31.60 -29.66 -20.44
N GLU A 376 -32.73 -28.94 -20.42
CA GLU A 376 -34.02 -29.50 -20.02
C GLU A 376 -34.59 -30.46 -21.09
N LYS A 377 -34.37 -30.19 -22.39
CA LYS A 377 -34.74 -31.12 -23.47
C LYS A 377 -33.89 -32.39 -23.47
N ASP A 378 -32.59 -32.26 -23.30
CA ASP A 378 -31.64 -33.39 -23.25
C ASP A 378 -31.85 -34.28 -21.99
N GLN A 379 -32.63 -33.83 -20.99
CA GLN A 379 -33.04 -34.62 -19.83
C GLN A 379 -34.39 -35.33 -20.01
N MET A 380 -35.17 -34.98 -21.04
CA MET A 380 -36.48 -35.59 -21.36
C MET A 380 -36.41 -36.64 -22.46
N GLU A 381 -35.33 -36.66 -23.24
CA GLU A 381 -34.92 -37.77 -24.13
C GLU A 381 -34.11 -38.81 -23.35
#